data_AF-A0A956CJ13-F1
#
_entry.id   AF-A0A956CJ13-F1
#
_cell.length_a   1.000
_cell.length_b   1.000
_cell.length_c   1.000
_cell.angle_alpha   90.00
_cell.angle_beta   90.00
_cell.angle_gamma   90.00
#
_symmetry.space_group_name_H-M   'P 1'
#
loop_
_entity.id
_entity.type
_entity.pdbx_description
1 polymer ?
#
loop_
_entity_poly.entity_id
_entity_poly.type
_entity_poly.pdbx_seq_one_letter_code
_entity_poly.pdbx_strand_id
1 'polypeptide(L)'
;MGYRDPSPPKWQLPDASNLYGSIETSASREAIAQAFANAGWEVHKCGFEEHRLEAPFAELVLDSERPFLIHGLVAEVTINVRLVADVLRGTGAHFSLECYSESGELLATVTS
;
A
#
# COMPACT_ATOMS: atom_id res chain seq x y z
N MET A 1 -35.72 0.75 15.58
CA MET A 1 -34.69 -0.11 14.96
C MET A 1 -33.51 0.79 14.62
N GLY A 2 -32.41 0.71 15.37
CA GLY A 2 -31.21 1.48 15.06
C GLY A 2 -30.43 0.77 13.96
N TYR A 3 -30.19 1.44 12.84
CA TYR A 3 -29.15 1.04 11.89
C TYR A 3 -27.82 1.11 12.64
N ARG A 4 -27.26 -0.04 13.02
CA ARG A 4 -25.82 -0.13 13.28
C ARG A 4 -25.16 0.09 11.92
N ASP A 5 -24.61 1.27 11.72
CA ASP A 5 -23.60 1.49 10.70
C ASP A 5 -22.49 0.44 10.94
N PRO A 6 -22.28 -0.54 10.05
CA PRO A 6 -21.11 -1.38 10.14
C PRO A 6 -19.95 -0.56 9.60
N SER A 7 -19.57 0.51 10.31
CA SER A 7 -18.31 1.18 10.03
C SER A 7 -17.25 0.09 10.10
N PRO A 8 -16.43 -0.07 9.05
CA PRO A 8 -15.38 -1.08 9.07
C PRO A 8 -14.54 -0.90 10.34
N PRO A 9 -13.97 -1.97 10.90
CA PRO A 9 -13.11 -1.85 12.08
C PRO A 9 -12.10 -0.75 11.81
N LYS A 10 -12.01 0.24 12.70
CA LYS A 10 -10.99 1.28 12.57
C LYS A 10 -9.66 0.62 12.86
N TRP A 11 -8.94 0.23 11.80
CA TRP A 11 -7.58 -0.23 11.94
C TRP A 11 -6.74 0.91 12.50
N GLN A 12 -5.90 0.59 13.49
CA GLN A 12 -4.95 1.54 14.02
C GLN A 12 -3.68 1.45 13.19
N LEU A 13 -3.38 2.51 12.44
CA LEU A 13 -2.12 2.62 11.74
C LEU A 13 -0.98 2.82 12.74
N PRO A 14 0.22 2.30 12.44
CA PRO A 14 1.42 2.57 13.24
C PRO A 14 1.80 4.05 13.17
N ASP A 15 2.59 4.50 14.15
CA ASP A 15 3.08 5.90 14.22
C ASP A 15 4.19 6.21 13.20
N ALA A 16 4.78 5.17 12.60
CA ALA A 16 5.88 5.29 11.64
C ALA A 16 5.70 4.33 10.45
N SER A 17 6.32 4.67 9.32
CA SER A 17 6.33 3.81 8.13
C SER A 17 6.85 2.42 8.49
N ASN A 18 6.05 1.43 8.15
CA ASN A 18 6.31 0.05 8.48
C ASN A 18 6.19 -0.86 7.26
N LEU A 19 5.90 -0.31 6.08
CA LEU A 19 6.01 -0.98 4.79
C LEU A 19 6.98 -0.21 3.91
N TYR A 20 7.88 -0.95 3.26
CA TYR A 20 8.82 -0.45 2.26
C TYR A 20 8.87 -1.42 1.09
N GLY A 21 9.07 -0.92 -0.12
CA GLY A 21 9.14 -1.78 -1.27
C GLY A 21 9.55 -1.09 -2.55
N SER A 22 9.84 -1.94 -3.55
CA SER A 22 10.19 -1.54 -4.91
C SER A 22 9.27 -2.26 -5.89
N ILE A 23 8.95 -1.58 -6.99
CA ILE A 23 8.08 -2.08 -8.06
C ILE A 23 8.79 -1.88 -9.40
N GLU A 24 9.09 -2.99 -10.06
CA GLU A 24 9.65 -3.08 -11.39
C GLU A 24 8.55 -3.41 -12.40
N THR A 25 8.27 -2.48 -13.31
CA THR A 25 7.23 -2.66 -14.33
C THR A 25 7.46 -1.79 -15.55
N SER A 26 6.89 -2.18 -16.68
CA SER A 26 6.77 -1.34 -17.87
C SER A 26 5.61 -0.34 -17.78
N ALA A 27 4.68 -0.51 -16.84
CA ALA A 27 3.55 0.41 -16.63
C ALA A 27 4.01 1.79 -16.13
N SER A 28 3.21 2.83 -16.39
CA SER A 28 3.45 4.15 -15.79
C SER A 28 3.02 4.16 -14.33
N ARG A 29 3.49 5.13 -13.56
CA ARG A 29 3.06 5.33 -12.17
C ARG A 29 1.55 5.54 -12.06
N GLU A 30 0.98 6.29 -13.00
CA GLU A 30 -0.46 6.55 -13.07
C GLU A 30 -1.25 5.25 -13.29
N ALA A 31 -0.71 4.32 -14.09
CA ALA A 31 -1.34 3.02 -14.28
C ALA A 31 -1.31 2.16 -13.00
N ILE A 32 -0.22 2.22 -12.22
CA ILE A 32 -0.15 1.56 -10.90
C ILE A 32 -1.14 2.21 -9.94
N ALA A 33 -1.14 3.54 -9.83
CA ALA A 33 -2.06 4.29 -8.97
C ALA A 33 -3.53 4.01 -9.36
N GLN A 34 -3.83 3.92 -10.65
CA GLN A 34 -5.16 3.55 -11.14
C GLN A 34 -5.56 2.11 -10.76
N ALA A 35 -4.60 1.18 -10.66
CA ALA A 35 -4.88 -0.18 -10.19
C ALA A 35 -5.32 -0.18 -8.72
N PHE A 36 -4.71 0.65 -7.87
CA PHE A 36 -5.16 0.86 -6.49
C PHE A 36 -6.56 1.48 -6.44
N ALA A 37 -6.83 2.52 -7.25
CA ALA A 37 -8.17 3.11 -7.34
C ALA A 37 -9.24 2.08 -7.76
N ASN A 38 -8.92 1.23 -8.75
CA ASN A 38 -9.81 0.16 -9.20
C ASN A 38 -10.03 -0.93 -8.13
N ALA A 39 -9.10 -1.09 -7.20
CA ALA A 39 -9.22 -1.96 -6.03
C ALA A 39 -9.97 -1.30 -4.85
N GLY A 40 -10.50 -0.09 -5.05
CA GLY A 40 -11.29 0.64 -4.05
C GLY A 40 -10.48 1.49 -3.08
N TRP A 41 -9.20 1.76 -3.38
CA TRP A 41 -8.39 2.70 -2.61
C TRP A 41 -8.69 4.14 -3.03
N GLU A 42 -8.58 5.05 -2.08
CA GLU A 42 -8.54 6.48 -2.39
C GLU A 42 -7.13 6.83 -2.90
N VAL A 43 -7.07 7.59 -3.99
CA VAL A 43 -5.81 7.93 -4.65
C VAL A 43 -5.72 9.43 -4.83
N HIS A 44 -4.69 10.02 -4.27
CA HIS A 44 -4.43 11.45 -4.31
C HIS A 44 -3.08 11.71 -4.94
N LYS A 45 -3.02 12.56 -5.98
CA LYS A 45 -1.75 13.05 -6.48
C LYS A 45 -1.19 14.08 -5.50
N CYS A 46 -0.04 13.79 -4.90
CA CYS A 46 0.61 14.65 -3.91
C CYS A 46 1.91 15.19 -4.52
N GLY A 47 1.85 16.38 -5.12
CA GLY A 47 3.03 16.95 -5.79
C GLY A 47 3.24 16.42 -7.21
N PHE A 48 4.46 16.60 -7.72
CA PHE A 48 4.74 16.34 -9.13
C PHE A 48 4.93 14.84 -9.42
N GLU A 49 5.60 14.13 -8.51
CA GLU A 49 6.09 12.76 -8.70
C GLU A 49 5.55 11.73 -7.69
N GLU A 50 4.55 12.06 -6.87
CA GLU A 50 4.05 11.14 -5.84
C GLU A 50 2.53 10.95 -5.93
N HIS A 51 2.10 9.73 -5.64
CA HIS A 51 0.70 9.42 -5.37
C HIS A 51 0.57 8.87 -3.96
N ARG A 52 -0.36 9.43 -3.19
CA ARG A 52 -0.82 8.83 -1.94
C ARG A 52 -1.96 7.86 -2.23
N LEU A 53 -1.89 6.68 -1.63
CA LEU A 53 -2.84 5.59 -1.76
C LEU A 53 -3.38 5.28 -0.36
N GLU A 54 -4.67 5.50 -0.14
CA GLU A 54 -5.31 5.35 1.17
C GLU A 54 -6.37 4.24 1.13
N ALA A 55 -6.36 3.39 2.15
CA ALA A 55 -7.38 2.39 2.44
C ALA A 55 -7.62 2.36 3.95
N PRO A 56 -8.73 1.81 4.44
CA PRO A 56 -9.03 1.77 5.87
C PRO A 56 -7.93 1.17 6.76
N PHE A 57 -7.02 0.37 6.20
CA PHE A 57 -5.92 -0.29 6.90
C PHE A 57 -4.53 0.18 6.48
N ALA A 58 -4.42 1.12 5.54
CA ALA A 58 -3.12 1.53 5.00
C ALA A 58 -3.11 2.97 4.46
N GLU A 59 -1.98 3.64 4.65
CA GLU A 59 -1.64 4.90 4.00
C GLU A 59 -0.27 4.75 3.36
N LEU A 60 -0.24 4.68 2.03
CA LEU A 60 0.97 4.43 1.25
C LEU A 60 1.29 5.62 0.36
N VAL A 61 2.57 5.76 0.06
CA VAL A 61 3.12 6.70 -0.92
C VAL A 61 3.80 5.88 -2.01
N LEU A 62 3.44 6.16 -3.25
CA LEU A 62 4.08 5.66 -4.46
C LEU A 62 4.95 6.78 -5.06
N ASP A 63 6.27 6.59 -5.00
CA ASP A 63 7.31 7.59 -5.27
C ASP A 63 8.30 7.15 -6.38
N SER A 64 9.02 8.14 -6.91
CA SER A 64 10.20 8.15 -7.79
C SER A 64 10.10 7.42 -9.14
N GLU A 65 11.05 7.69 -10.05
CA GLU A 65 11.11 7.06 -11.36
C GLU A 65 12.00 5.81 -11.33
N ARG A 66 11.33 4.65 -11.44
CA ARG A 66 11.83 3.29 -11.79
C ARG A 66 13.18 2.83 -11.17
N PRO A 67 13.16 1.76 -10.34
CA PRO A 67 11.98 1.07 -9.83
C PRO A 67 11.11 2.05 -9.02
N PHE A 68 9.79 1.95 -9.15
CA PHE A 68 8.92 2.78 -8.31
C PHE A 68 9.10 2.35 -6.87
N LEU A 69 9.20 3.31 -5.96
CA LEU A 69 9.27 3.03 -4.53
C LEU A 69 7.86 3.11 -3.96
N ILE A 70 7.54 2.18 -3.06
CA ILE A 70 6.30 2.22 -2.30
C ILE A 70 6.64 2.13 -0.82
N HIS A 71 6.12 3.04 -0.01
CA HIS A 71 6.33 3.00 1.43
C HIS A 71 5.15 3.61 2.18
N GLY A 72 5.01 3.28 3.46
CA GLY A 72 3.99 3.89 4.29
C GLY A 72 3.55 3.03 5.46
N LEU A 73 2.31 3.23 5.88
CA LEU A 73 1.68 2.65 7.05
C LEU A 73 0.76 1.51 6.63
N VAL A 74 0.85 0.37 7.31
CA VAL A 74 -0.06 -0.76 7.18
C VAL A 74 -0.37 -1.29 8.57
N ALA A 75 -1.64 -1.24 8.96
CA ALA A 75 -2.12 -1.89 10.18
C ALA A 75 -2.16 -3.40 10.02
N GLU A 76 -1.97 -4.17 11.10
CA GLU A 76 -2.10 -5.65 11.10
C GLU A 76 -1.37 -6.31 9.90
N VAL A 77 -0.07 -5.99 9.77
CA VAL A 77 0.78 -6.36 8.62
C VAL A 77 0.62 -7.79 8.17
N THR A 78 0.57 -8.73 9.12
CA THR A 78 0.49 -10.19 8.86
C THR A 78 -0.73 -10.58 8.02
N ILE A 79 -1.79 -9.76 8.06
CA ILE A 79 -3.01 -9.93 7.30
C ILE A 79 -3.01 -9.01 6.07
N ASN A 80 -2.73 -7.73 6.27
CA ASN A 80 -3.05 -6.69 5.29
C ASN A 80 -2.00 -6.46 4.20
N VAL A 81 -0.73 -6.85 4.42
CA VAL A 81 0.31 -6.71 3.38
C VAL A 81 -0.03 -7.48 2.10
N ARG A 82 -0.79 -8.59 2.23
CA ARG A 82 -1.25 -9.39 1.09
C ARG A 82 -2.23 -8.62 0.19
N LEU A 83 -3.06 -7.75 0.76
CA LEU A 83 -4.00 -6.94 -0.01
C LEU A 83 -3.27 -5.92 -0.89
N VAL A 84 -2.17 -5.34 -0.38
CA VAL A 84 -1.27 -4.48 -1.19
C VAL A 84 -0.63 -5.29 -2.32
N ALA A 85 -0.08 -6.46 -1.98
CA ALA A 85 0.57 -7.35 -2.94
C ALA A 85 -0.39 -7.83 -4.04
N ASP A 86 -1.66 -8.09 -3.72
CA ASP A 86 -2.65 -8.57 -4.69
C ASP A 86 -3.00 -7.49 -5.73
N VAL A 87 -3.07 -6.22 -5.33
CA VAL A 87 -3.20 -5.10 -6.28
C VAL A 87 -1.99 -5.05 -7.21
N LEU A 88 -0.78 -5.12 -6.66
CA LEU A 88 0.46 -5.09 -7.45
C LEU A 88 0.57 -6.28 -8.41
N ARG A 89 0.21 -7.50 -7.98
CA ARG A 89 0.12 -8.68 -8.85
C ARG A 89 -0.87 -8.47 -9.99
N GLY A 90 -2.00 -7.82 -9.73
CA GLY A 90 -2.99 -7.46 -10.74
C GLY A 90 -2.44 -6.55 -11.85
N THR A 91 -1.37 -5.80 -11.58
CA THR A 91 -0.69 -4.98 -12.59
C THR A 91 0.32 -5.75 -13.46
N GLY A 92 0.65 -6.99 -13.09
CA GLY A 92 1.73 -7.77 -13.70
C GLY A 92 3.14 -7.26 -13.38
N ALA A 93 3.30 -6.40 -12.38
CA ALA A 93 4.60 -5.90 -11.95
C ALA A 93 5.39 -6.95 -11.15
N HIS A 94 6.72 -6.89 -11.28
CA HIS A 94 7.63 -7.49 -10.30
C HIS A 94 7.76 -6.54 -9.11
N PHE A 95 7.72 -7.07 -7.89
CA PHE A 95 7.86 -6.22 -6.71
C PHE A 95 8.51 -6.96 -5.53
N SER A 96 9.02 -6.17 -4.59
CA SER A 96 9.43 -6.62 -3.27
C SER A 96 8.81 -5.70 -2.23
N LEU A 97 8.11 -6.28 -1.25
CA LEU A 97 7.56 -5.58 -0.09
C LEU A 97 8.18 -6.17 1.17
N GLU A 98 8.65 -5.31 2.06
CA GLU A 98 9.12 -5.64 3.39
C GLU A 98 8.32 -4.84 4.41
N CYS A 99 7.90 -5.52 5.47
CA CYS A 99 7.18 -4.88 6.55
C CYS A 99 7.85 -5.13 7.89
N TYR A 100 7.88 -4.10 8.73
CA TYR A 100 8.64 -4.08 9.97
C TYR A 100 7.74 -3.77 11.17
N SER A 101 8.16 -4.18 12.36
CA SER A 101 7.58 -3.73 13.62
C SER A 101 8.14 -2.35 13.99
N GLU A 102 7.56 -1.71 15.01
CA GLU A 102 8.09 -0.46 15.57
C GLU A 102 9.52 -0.59 16.12
N SER A 103 9.92 -1.80 16.53
CA SER A 103 11.29 -2.08 16.99
C SER A 103 12.26 -2.39 15.84
N GLY A 104 11.80 -2.30 14.58
CA GLY A 104 12.60 -2.62 13.39
C GLY A 104 12.74 -4.11 13.09
N GLU A 105 11.94 -4.97 13.72
CA GLU A 105 11.94 -6.41 13.40
C GLU A 105 11.19 -6.64 12.09
N LEU A 106 11.73 -7.46 11.19
CA LEU A 106 11.05 -7.85 9.96
C LEU A 106 9.86 -8.78 10.27
N LEU A 107 8.64 -8.31 9.98
CA LEU A 107 7.40 -9.05 10.21
C LEU A 107 6.95 -9.85 8.99
N ALA A 108 7.17 -9.32 7.79
CA ALA A 108 6.76 -9.96 6.55
C ALA A 108 7.63 -9.52 5.36
N THR A 109 7.81 -10.45 4.42
CA THR A 109 8.34 -10.17 3.08
C THR A 109 7.40 -10.77 2.04
N VAL A 110 7.07 -10.01 1.00
CA VAL A 110 6.23 -10.46 -0.11
C VAL A 110 6.85 -10.04 -1.42
N THR A 111 7.08 -10.99 -2.33
CA THR A 111 7.65 -10.76 -3.66
C THR A 111 6.79 -11.36 -4.77
N SER A 112 7.04 -10.97 -6.04
CA SER A 112 6.42 -11.55 -7.25
C SER A 112 7.41 -11.96 -8.33
#